data_AF-A0AAU5YCA1-F1
#
_entry.id   AF-A0AAU5YCA1-F1
#
_cell.length_a   1.000
_cell.length_b   1.000
_cell.length_c   1.000
_cell.angle_alpha   90.00
_cell.angle_beta   90.00
_cell.angle_gamma   90.00
#
_symmetry.space_group_name_H-M   'P 1'
#
loop_
_entity.id
_entity.type
_entity.pdbx_description
1 polymer ?
#
loop_
_entity_poly.entity_id
_entity_poly.type
_entity_poly.pdbx_seq_one_letter_code
_entity_poly.pdbx_strand_id
1 'polypeptide(L)'
;MSPRAAFAWWGATACWFLGSLLGGRRSAVEAAVPLPVAILAYVVGAGLWALLVYGGYRGVKGTRAALAIVGSLGIVDLVVQLFGDVAMGAVLHGAFFLAALLLSAAGFVLLLNRR
;
A
#
# COMPACT_ATOMS: atom_id res chain seq x y z
N MET A 1 5.86 -9.42 14.67
CA MET A 1 6.25 -8.09 14.13
C MET A 1 6.05 -7.00 15.20
N SER A 2 6.65 -5.80 15.11
CA SER A 2 6.47 -4.79 16.17
C SER A 2 5.15 -4.07 16.01
N PRO A 3 4.51 -3.64 17.11
CA PRO A 3 3.30 -2.82 17.03
C PRO A 3 3.54 -1.59 16.15
N ARG A 4 4.70 -0.95 16.26
CA ARG A 4 5.12 0.19 15.43
C ARG A 4 5.18 -0.14 13.94
N ALA A 5 5.76 -1.28 13.56
CA ALA A 5 5.77 -1.73 12.18
C ALA A 5 4.34 -2.00 11.66
N ALA A 6 3.48 -2.60 12.49
CA ALA A 6 2.10 -2.87 12.11
C ALA A 6 1.35 -1.56 11.85
N PHE A 7 1.44 -0.59 12.76
CA PHE A 7 0.82 0.73 12.58
C PHE A 7 1.30 1.44 11.31
N ALA A 8 2.60 1.35 10.99
CA ALA A 8 3.14 1.91 9.76
C ALA A 8 2.50 1.26 8.51
N TRP A 9 2.38 -0.07 8.48
CA TRP A 9 1.73 -0.78 7.37
C TRP A 9 0.22 -0.49 7.26
N TRP A 10 -0.48 -0.36 8.39
CA TRP A 10 -1.90 0.03 8.40
C TRP A 10 -2.10 1.45 7.89
N GLY A 11 -1.28 2.40 8.37
CA GLY A 11 -1.30 3.78 7.89
C GLY A 11 -1.00 3.88 6.40
N ALA A 12 -0.01 3.14 5.91
CA ALA A 12 0.32 3.08 4.49
C ALA A 12 -0.88 2.61 3.65
N THR A 13 -1.57 1.58 4.10
CA THR A 13 -2.76 1.03 3.43
C THR A 13 -3.90 2.05 3.40
N ALA A 14 -4.14 2.75 4.52
CA ALA A 14 -5.17 3.78 4.61
C ALA A 14 -4.87 4.96 3.67
N CYS A 15 -3.62 5.44 3.65
CA CYS A 15 -3.18 6.51 2.76
C CYS A 15 -3.30 6.09 1.28
N TRP A 16 -2.87 4.88 0.93
CA TRP A 16 -2.99 4.35 -0.43
C TRP A 16 -4.46 4.23 -0.87
N PHE A 17 -5.33 3.74 0.02
CA PHE A 17 -6.75 3.59 -0.27
C PHE A 17 -7.44 4.95 -0.46
N LEU A 18 -7.14 5.91 0.42
CA LEU A 18 -7.64 7.29 0.29
C LEU A 18 -7.13 7.97 -0.98
N GLY A 19 -5.84 7.79 -1.31
CA GLY A 19 -5.26 8.22 -2.59
C GLY A 19 -6.07 7.65 -3.75
N SER A 20 -6.19 6.32 -3.82
CA SER A 20 -6.92 5.59 -4.88
C SER A 20 -8.38 6.05 -5.04
N LEU A 21 -9.08 6.36 -3.94
CA LEU A 21 -10.45 6.88 -3.97
C LEU A 21 -10.56 8.32 -4.48
N LEU A 22 -9.59 9.17 -4.16
CA LEU A 22 -9.63 10.60 -4.54
C LEU A 22 -9.43 10.84 -6.04
N GLY A 23 -9.04 9.81 -6.78
CA GLY A 23 -9.10 9.81 -8.23
C GLY A 23 -7.98 10.61 -8.87
N GLY A 24 -7.32 9.96 -9.81
CA GLY A 24 -6.39 10.62 -10.72
C GLY A 24 -6.07 9.76 -11.93
N ARG A 25 -5.95 8.44 -11.72
CA ARG A 25 -5.56 7.53 -12.80
C ARG A 25 -6.32 6.23 -12.70
N ARG A 26 -7.18 5.97 -13.70
CA ARG A 26 -7.46 4.61 -14.12
C ARG A 26 -6.54 4.36 -15.31
N SER A 27 -5.67 3.36 -15.21
CA SER A 27 -5.02 2.80 -16.40
C SER A 27 -6.09 2.44 -17.45
N ALA A 28 -5.74 2.35 -18.73
CA ALA A 28 -6.70 1.95 -19.78
C ALA A 28 -7.42 0.63 -19.44
N VAL A 29 -6.75 -0.26 -18.69
CA VAL A 29 -7.30 -1.51 -18.16
C VAL A 29 -8.29 -1.23 -17.02
N GLU A 30 -7.96 -0.38 -16.04
CA GLU A 30 -8.89 -0.01 -14.96
C GLU A 30 -10.08 0.82 -15.46
N ALA A 31 -9.94 1.57 -16.56
CA ALA A 31 -11.02 2.31 -17.19
C ALA A 31 -12.04 1.38 -17.87
N ALA A 32 -11.60 0.17 -18.28
CA ALA A 32 -12.47 -0.88 -18.81
C ALA A 32 -13.26 -1.62 -17.71
N VAL A 33 -12.87 -1.46 -16.45
CA VAL A 33 -13.53 -2.10 -15.31
C VAL A 33 -14.56 -1.14 -14.70
N PRO A 34 -15.81 -1.59 -14.46
CA PRO A 34 -16.79 -0.78 -13.76
C PRO A 34 -16.25 -0.31 -12.40
N LEU A 35 -16.44 0.97 -12.07
CA LEU A 35 -15.97 1.54 -10.80
C LEU A 35 -16.31 0.69 -9.56
N PRO A 36 -17.52 0.11 -9.41
CA PRO A 36 -17.82 -0.75 -8.26
C PRO A 36 -16.92 -1.99 -8.17
N VAL A 37 -16.54 -2.56 -9.31
CA VAL A 37 -15.67 -3.74 -9.37
C VAL A 37 -14.23 -3.35 -9.01
N ALA A 38 -13.76 -2.19 -9.45
CA ALA A 38 -12.45 -1.66 -9.05
C ALA A 38 -12.39 -1.41 -7.53
N ILE A 39 -13.43 -0.79 -6.95
CA ILE A 39 -13.55 -0.60 -5.49
C ILE A 39 -13.51 -1.94 -4.76
N LEU A 40 -14.27 -2.94 -5.24
CA LEU A 40 -14.28 -4.27 -4.64
C LEU A 40 -12.89 -4.92 -4.68
N ALA A 41 -12.18 -4.81 -5.80
CA ALA A 41 -10.81 -5.32 -5.94
C ALA A 41 -9.85 -4.64 -4.95
N TYR A 42 -9.94 -3.32 -4.80
CA TYR A 42 -9.13 -2.58 -3.81
C TYR A 42 -9.45 -2.99 -2.37
N VAL A 43 -10.73 -3.19 -2.03
CA VAL A 43 -11.15 -3.66 -0.69
C VAL A 43 -10.64 -5.07 -0.42
N VAL A 44 -10.74 -5.98 -1.39
CA VAL A 44 -10.21 -7.35 -1.26
C VAL A 44 -8.70 -7.32 -1.11
N GLY A 45 -7.99 -6.53 -1.91
CA GLY A 45 -6.53 -6.35 -1.81
C GLY A 45 -6.11 -5.82 -0.44
N ALA A 46 -6.79 -4.78 0.06
CA ALA A 46 -6.55 -4.23 1.39
C ALA A 46 -6.84 -5.26 2.49
N GLY A 47 -7.88 -6.09 2.34
CA GLY A 47 -8.21 -7.19 3.25
C GLY A 47 -7.15 -8.31 3.26
N LEU A 48 -6.64 -8.69 2.10
CA LEU A 48 -5.55 -9.68 1.99
C LEU A 48 -4.26 -9.14 2.62
N TRP A 49 -3.96 -7.87 2.40
CA TRP A 49 -2.83 -7.19 3.02
C TRP A 49 -2.96 -7.13 4.54
N ALA A 50 -4.14 -6.75 5.03
CA ALA A 50 -4.50 -6.76 6.45
C ALA A 50 -4.26 -8.13 7.11
N LEU A 51 -4.68 -9.21 6.46
CA LEU A 51 -4.44 -10.59 6.91
C LEU A 51 -2.95 -10.91 6.95
N LEU A 52 -2.18 -10.46 5.95
CA LEU A 52 -0.74 -10.67 5.88
C LEU A 52 0.01 -9.95 7.02
N VAL A 53 -0.34 -8.68 7.26
CA VAL A 53 0.18 -7.87 8.38
C VAL A 53 -0.17 -8.52 9.72
N TYR A 54 -1.42 -8.97 9.88
CA TYR A 54 -1.88 -9.66 11.07
C TYR A 54 -1.14 -10.99 11.29
N GLY A 55 -0.90 -11.77 10.23
CA GLY A 55 -0.10 -12.99 10.27
C GLY A 55 1.35 -12.72 10.69
N GLY A 56 1.96 -11.66 10.17
CA GLY A 56 3.29 -11.19 10.57
C GLY A 56 3.34 -10.67 12.01
N TYR A 57 2.27 -10.06 12.50
CA TYR A 57 2.10 -9.67 13.90
C TYR A 57 2.03 -10.91 14.81
N ARG A 58 1.19 -11.89 14.47
CA ARG A 58 1.02 -13.17 15.19
C ARG A 58 2.22 -14.11 15.07
N GLY A 59 3.16 -13.86 14.16
CA GLY A 59 4.39 -14.65 14.03
C GLY A 59 4.21 -15.95 13.25
N VAL A 60 3.21 -16.02 12.36
CA VAL A 60 2.99 -17.20 11.51
C VAL A 60 4.18 -17.41 10.58
N LYS A 61 4.68 -18.65 10.45
CA LYS A 61 5.83 -18.97 9.59
C LYS A 61 5.58 -18.52 8.14
N GLY A 62 6.61 -17.98 7.49
CA GLY A 62 6.53 -17.52 6.09
C GLY A 62 5.88 -16.14 5.87
N THR A 63 5.04 -15.65 6.79
CA THR A 63 4.35 -14.35 6.62
C THR A 63 5.30 -13.16 6.55
N ARG A 64 6.46 -13.24 7.22
CA ARG A 64 7.50 -12.21 7.13
C ARG A 64 8.11 -12.10 5.73
N ALA A 65 8.42 -13.24 5.11
CA ALA A 65 8.99 -13.26 3.76
C ALA A 65 7.95 -12.76 2.75
N ALA A 66 6.69 -13.20 2.90
CA ALA A 66 5.59 -12.70 2.09
C ALA A 66 5.37 -11.18 2.28
N LEU A 67 5.40 -10.67 3.53
CA LEU A 67 5.33 -9.23 3.82
C LEU A 67 6.47 -8.45 3.18
N ALA A 68 7.68 -8.99 3.20
CA ALA A 68 8.81 -8.35 2.54
C ALA A 68 8.61 -8.31 1.02
N ILE A 69 8.24 -9.44 0.39
CA ILE A 69 8.03 -9.49 -1.06
C ILE A 69 6.90 -8.55 -1.50
N VAL A 70 5.72 -8.72 -0.91
CA VAL A 70 4.53 -7.94 -1.28
C VAL A 70 4.70 -6.48 -0.89
N GLY A 71 5.32 -6.20 0.25
CA GLY A 71 5.66 -4.84 0.67
C GLY A 71 6.64 -4.14 -0.27
N SER A 72 7.66 -4.84 -0.76
CA SER A 72 8.59 -4.31 -1.77
C SER A 72 7.88 -4.02 -3.10
N LEU A 73 7.01 -4.92 -3.56
CA LEU A 73 6.20 -4.70 -4.77
C LEU A 73 5.28 -3.48 -4.61
N GLY A 74 4.63 -3.33 -3.45
CA GLY A 74 3.81 -2.17 -3.13
C GLY A 74 4.60 -0.85 -3.12
N ILE A 75 5.83 -0.85 -2.62
CA ILE A 75 6.70 0.34 -2.66
C ILE A 75 7.02 0.73 -4.12
N VAL A 76 7.33 -0.23 -4.98
CA VAL A 76 7.62 0.05 -6.41
C VAL A 76 6.38 0.64 -7.09
N ASP A 77 5.21 0.06 -6.84
CA ASP A 77 3.93 0.54 -7.37
C ASP A 77 3.62 1.98 -6.91
N LEU A 78 3.80 2.27 -5.61
CA LEU A 78 3.63 3.62 -5.05
C LEU A 78 4.56 4.65 -5.69
N VAL A 79 5.82 4.27 -5.97
CA VAL A 79 6.78 5.17 -6.65
C VAL A 79 6.31 5.48 -8.07
N VAL A 80 5.86 4.48 -8.82
CA VAL A 80 5.33 4.67 -10.19
C VAL A 80 4.09 5.57 -10.19
N GLN A 81 3.18 5.36 -9.23
CA GLN A 81 1.98 6.19 -9.06
C GLN A 81 2.34 7.64 -8.74
N LEU A 82 3.26 7.85 -7.77
CA LEU A 82 3.71 9.18 -7.38
C LEU A 82 4.37 9.94 -8.55
N PHE A 83 5.20 9.27 -9.35
CA PHE A 83 5.77 9.89 -10.57
C PHE A 83 4.67 10.29 -11.57
N GLY A 84 3.65 9.45 -11.72
CA GLY A 84 2.48 9.76 -12.52
C GLY A 84 1.77 11.03 -12.06
N ASP A 85 1.59 11.18 -10.75
CA ASP A 85 0.87 12.31 -10.16
C ASP A 85 1.63 13.61 -10.26
N VAL A 86 2.95 13.55 -10.06
CA VAL A 86 3.84 14.70 -10.28
C VAL A 86 3.78 15.16 -11.73
N ALA A 87 3.81 14.22 -12.69
CA ALA A 87 3.73 14.54 -14.10
C ALA A 87 2.39 15.19 -14.51
N MET A 88 1.30 14.85 -13.84
CA MET A 88 -0.04 15.39 -14.12
C MET A 88 -0.46 16.56 -13.21
N GLY A 89 0.40 16.99 -12.27
CA GLY A 89 0.07 18.05 -11.31
C GLY A 89 -1.02 17.68 -10.30
N ALA A 90 -1.24 16.38 -10.05
CA ALA A 90 -2.28 15.88 -9.15
C ALA A 90 -1.81 15.91 -7.67
N VAL A 91 -1.67 17.12 -7.13
CA VAL A 91 -1.01 17.38 -5.82
C VAL A 91 -1.65 16.61 -4.66
N LEU A 92 -2.99 16.60 -4.58
CA LEU A 92 -3.69 15.94 -3.47
C LEU A 92 -3.55 14.41 -3.53
N HIS A 93 -3.65 13.84 -4.72
CA HIS A 93 -3.49 12.40 -4.97
C HIS A 93 -2.05 11.96 -4.64
N GLY A 94 -1.07 12.71 -5.15
CA GLY A 94 0.34 12.47 -4.89
C GLY A 94 0.73 12.61 -3.41
N ALA A 95 0.10 13.51 -2.65
CA ALA A 95 0.35 13.65 -1.21
C ALA A 95 -0.04 12.39 -0.43
N PHE A 96 -1.16 11.75 -0.77
CA PHE A 96 -1.58 10.49 -0.14
C PHE A 96 -0.65 9.34 -0.50
N PHE A 97 -0.18 9.23 -1.75
CA PHE A 97 0.79 8.20 -2.12
C PHE A 97 2.17 8.44 -1.56
N LEU A 98 2.60 9.69 -1.43
CA LEU A 98 3.83 10.02 -0.72
C LEU A 98 3.76 9.60 0.75
N ALA A 99 2.64 9.89 1.44
CA ALA A 99 2.41 9.42 2.80
C ALA A 99 2.42 7.89 2.88
N ALA A 100 1.76 7.20 1.94
CA ALA A 100 1.76 5.75 1.85
C ALA A 100 3.17 5.17 1.63
N LEU A 101 3.99 5.82 0.80
CA LEU A 101 5.37 5.43 0.50
C LEU A 101 6.26 5.57 1.74
N LEU A 102 6.19 6.71 2.43
CA LEU A 102 6.97 6.95 3.65
C LEU A 102 6.60 5.96 4.75
N LEU A 103 5.31 5.70 4.95
CA LEU A 103 4.83 4.73 5.93
C LEU A 103 5.20 3.29 5.56
N SER A 104 5.18 2.93 4.27
CA SER A 104 5.64 1.63 3.79
C SER A 104 7.14 1.45 4.01
N ALA A 105 7.95 2.47 3.70
CA ALA A 105 9.39 2.45 3.95
C ALA A 105 9.69 2.30 5.46
N ALA A 106 8.99 3.05 6.31
CA ALA A 106 9.10 2.90 7.77
C ALA A 106 8.70 1.49 8.24
N GLY A 107 7.60 0.95 7.73
CA GLY A 107 7.15 -0.41 8.00
C GLY A 107 8.18 -1.46 7.60
N PHE A 108 8.85 -1.27 6.46
CA PHE A 108 9.90 -2.15 5.93
C PHE A 108 11.17 -2.09 6.78
N VAL A 109 11.65 -0.89 7.12
CA VAL A 109 12.82 -0.70 7.98
C VAL A 109 12.57 -1.33 9.35
N LEU A 110 11.39 -1.12 9.95
CA LEU A 110 11.04 -1.72 11.24
C LEU A 110 10.84 -3.25 11.17
N LEU A 111 10.49 -3.79 10.00
CA LEU A 111 10.42 -5.23 9.77
C LEU A 111 11.83 -5.85 9.81
N LEU A 112 12.82 -5.18 9.22
CA LEU A 112 14.22 -5.63 9.12
C LEU A 112 15.04 -5.35 10.40
N ASN A 113 14.79 -4.23 11.08
CA ASN A 113 15.57 -3.78 12.25
C ASN A 113 15.21 -4.47 13.57
N ARG A 114 14.45 -5.58 13.53
CA ARG A 114 14.19 -6.40 14.72
C ARG A 114 15.37 -7.33 15.00
N ARG A 115 16.50 -6.75 15.43
CA ARG A 115 17.38 -7.40 16.40
C ARG A 115 16.79 -7.23 17.79
#